data_AF-A0A8J6PD47-F1
#
_entry.id   AF-A0A8J6PD47-F1
#
_cell.length_a   1.000
_cell.length_b   1.000
_cell.length_c   1.000
_cell.angle_alpha   90.00
_cell.angle_beta   90.00
_cell.angle_gamma   90.00
#
_symmetry.space_group_name_H-M   'P 1'
#
loop_
_entity.id
_entity.type
_entity.pdbx_description
1 polymer ?
#
loop_
_entity_poly.entity_id
_entity_poly.type
_entity_poly.pdbx_seq_one_letter_code
_entity_poly.pdbx_strand_id
1 'polypeptide(L)'
;MTKTTRGEFAGSGGMVRWQGWEPDEPASALVVIVHGLAEHGGRYRYVAERLADKGFAVYAPDHHGHGLSEGSRANIGTMDGVADDVGSMLAEATRRHPDVPRFLLGHSLGGLITLHYVTRRPVELAGVVLSGPALDTSAVSRAQRILAAGLNRVVPNFGALRLSSSDVSRDPAVVQDYDNDPLNYRGKIPVRTLAEAIAVYDKIVPRLPDLR
;
A
#
# COMPACT_ATOMS: atom_id res chain seq x y z
N MET A 1 -10.29 -24.88 3.91
CA MET A 1 -10.55 -23.70 4.77
C MET A 1 -9.37 -22.74 4.60
N THR A 2 -9.55 -21.44 4.80
CA THR A 2 -8.43 -20.49 4.74
C THR A 2 -7.90 -20.24 6.15
N LYS A 3 -6.61 -20.44 6.38
CA LYS A 3 -5.98 -20.11 7.65
C LYS A 3 -5.61 -18.64 7.68
N THR A 4 -6.12 -17.89 8.67
CA THR A 4 -5.69 -16.50 8.91
C THR A 4 -4.49 -16.47 9.85
N THR A 5 -3.43 -15.76 9.46
CA THR A 5 -2.25 -15.51 10.29
C THR A 5 -2.04 -14.01 10.48
N ARG A 6 -1.28 -13.65 11.51
CA ARG A 6 -0.91 -12.26 11.80
C ARG A 6 0.53 -12.24 12.28
N GLY A 7 1.19 -11.11 12.09
CA GLY A 7 2.50 -10.88 12.65
C GLY A 7 2.92 -9.44 12.52
N GLU A 8 4.19 -9.22 12.82
CA GLU A 8 4.78 -7.89 12.84
C GLU A 8 6.27 -7.95 12.51
N PHE A 9 6.81 -6.83 12.03
CA PHE A 9 8.24 -6.63 11.86
C PHE A 9 8.60 -5.15 12.07
N ALA A 10 9.82 -4.89 12.51
CA ALA A 10 10.33 -3.53 12.61
C ALA A 10 10.46 -2.94 11.20
N GLY A 11 9.69 -1.91 10.91
CA GLY A 11 9.71 -1.19 9.64
C GLY A 11 10.43 0.15 9.72
N SER A 12 10.37 0.89 8.61
CA SER A 12 11.09 2.14 8.37
C SER A 12 10.77 3.27 9.36
N GLY A 13 9.56 3.28 9.95
CA GLY A 13 9.09 4.30 10.88
C GLY A 13 8.54 3.77 12.20
N GLY A 14 8.66 2.47 12.46
CA GLY A 14 8.05 1.82 13.62
C GLY A 14 7.61 0.39 13.31
N MET A 15 6.90 -0.25 14.23
CA MET A 15 6.44 -1.62 14.05
C MET A 15 5.31 -1.69 13.01
N VAL A 16 5.54 -2.48 11.95
CA VAL A 16 4.58 -2.78 10.90
C VAL A 16 3.83 -4.05 11.26
N ARG A 17 2.49 -3.98 11.28
CA ARG A 17 1.59 -5.11 11.47
C ARG A 17 1.13 -5.66 10.14
N TRP A 18 0.95 -6.97 10.03
CA TRP A 18 0.45 -7.60 8.82
C TRP A 18 -0.53 -8.73 9.12
N GLN A 19 -1.35 -9.03 8.12
CA GLN A 19 -2.31 -10.13 8.12
C GLN A 19 -2.02 -11.06 6.94
N GLY A 20 -2.21 -12.36 7.14
CA GLY A 20 -2.00 -13.41 6.15
C GLY A 20 -3.24 -14.28 5.99
N TRP A 21 -3.46 -14.76 4.77
CA TRP A 21 -4.49 -15.72 4.40
C TRP A 21 -3.82 -16.82 3.60
N GLU A 22 -3.76 -18.02 4.18
CA GLU A 22 -2.98 -19.11 3.64
C GLU A 22 -3.90 -20.30 3.31
N PRO A 23 -3.64 -21.01 2.20
CA PRO A 23 -4.31 -22.27 1.92
C PRO A 23 -3.92 -23.34 2.96
N ASP A 24 -4.77 -24.37 3.10
CA ASP A 24 -4.46 -25.53 3.95
C ASP A 24 -3.35 -26.41 3.34
N GLU A 25 -3.27 -26.44 2.01
CA GLU A 25 -2.25 -27.15 1.23
C GLU A 25 -1.04 -26.24 0.95
N PRO A 26 0.14 -26.78 0.58
CA PRO A 26 1.27 -25.97 0.16
C PRO A 26 0.88 -24.96 -0.92
N ALA A 27 1.24 -23.69 -0.72
CA ALA A 27 0.86 -22.63 -1.63
C ALA A 27 1.47 -22.85 -3.02
N SER A 28 0.70 -22.56 -4.06
CA SER A 28 1.17 -22.61 -5.46
C SER A 28 1.77 -21.28 -5.92
N ALA A 29 1.47 -20.18 -5.21
CA ALA A 29 2.00 -18.84 -5.43
C ALA A 29 1.88 -17.99 -4.16
N LEU A 30 2.66 -16.91 -4.11
CA LEU A 30 2.63 -15.89 -3.07
C LEU A 30 2.14 -14.56 -3.64
N VAL A 31 1.23 -13.88 -2.94
CA VAL A 31 0.80 -12.51 -3.24
C VAL A 31 0.99 -11.61 -2.03
N VAL A 32 1.71 -10.50 -2.18
CA VAL A 32 1.70 -9.42 -1.19
C VAL A 32 0.82 -8.28 -1.69
N ILE A 33 -0.23 -7.97 -0.93
CA ILE A 33 -1.14 -6.87 -1.19
C ILE A 33 -0.58 -5.59 -0.57
N VAL A 34 -0.46 -4.54 -1.37
CA VAL A 34 -0.01 -3.20 -0.98
C VAL A 34 -1.22 -2.27 -1.04
N HIS A 35 -1.81 -1.96 0.12
CA HIS A 35 -3.05 -1.20 0.20
C HIS A 35 -2.86 0.29 -0.15
N GLY A 36 -3.98 0.99 -0.38
CA GLY A 36 -4.03 2.40 -0.73
C GLY A 36 -3.92 3.38 0.45
N LEU A 37 -4.07 4.66 0.14
CA LEU A 37 -4.01 5.74 1.12
C LEU A 37 -5.17 5.67 2.10
N ALA A 38 -4.88 5.93 3.39
CA ALA A 38 -5.88 6.10 4.44
C ALA A 38 -6.77 4.88 4.72
N GLU A 39 -6.43 3.72 4.18
CA GLU A 39 -7.03 2.43 4.50
C GLU A 39 -5.99 1.49 5.14
N HIS A 40 -6.24 0.17 5.11
CA HIS A 40 -5.37 -0.83 5.70
C HIS A 40 -5.56 -2.21 5.03
N GLY A 41 -4.64 -3.16 5.28
CA GLY A 41 -4.62 -4.47 4.63
C GLY A 41 -5.85 -5.34 4.92
N GLY A 42 -6.51 -5.12 6.06
CA GLY A 42 -7.70 -5.87 6.46
C GLY A 42 -8.90 -5.71 5.52
N ARG A 43 -8.99 -4.59 4.80
CA ARG A 43 -10.05 -4.36 3.80
C ARG A 43 -10.00 -5.30 2.60
N TYR A 44 -8.84 -5.92 2.39
CA TYR A 44 -8.61 -6.84 1.28
C TYR A 44 -8.95 -8.29 1.62
N ARG A 45 -9.55 -8.55 2.79
CA ARG A 45 -9.92 -9.91 3.23
C ARG A 45 -10.65 -10.69 2.15
N TYR A 46 -11.67 -10.11 1.53
CA TYR A 46 -12.43 -10.78 0.47
C TYR A 46 -11.53 -11.21 -0.70
N VAL A 47 -10.63 -10.35 -1.16
CA VAL A 47 -9.68 -10.66 -2.24
C VAL A 47 -8.68 -11.73 -1.79
N ALA A 48 -8.16 -11.61 -0.57
CA ALA A 48 -7.18 -12.52 -0.01
C ALA A 48 -7.74 -13.93 0.20
N GLU A 49 -8.95 -14.06 0.74
CA GLU A 49 -9.65 -15.33 0.90
C GLU A 49 -9.92 -15.99 -0.46
N ARG A 50 -10.38 -15.23 -1.45
CA ARG A 50 -10.63 -15.76 -2.81
C ARG A 50 -9.35 -16.26 -3.49
N LEU A 51 -8.21 -15.61 -3.25
CA LEU A 51 -6.92 -16.06 -3.75
C LEU A 51 -6.41 -17.28 -2.96
N ALA A 52 -6.58 -17.30 -1.65
CA ALA A 52 -6.24 -18.45 -0.82
C ALA A 52 -7.04 -19.70 -1.17
N ASP A 53 -8.33 -19.55 -1.49
CA ASP A 53 -9.17 -20.63 -2.02
C ASP A 53 -8.68 -21.18 -3.37
N LYS A 54 -7.84 -20.43 -4.08
CA LYS A 54 -7.15 -20.86 -5.31
C LYS A 54 -5.74 -21.39 -5.06
N GLY A 55 -5.35 -21.56 -3.80
CA GLY A 55 -4.05 -22.11 -3.39
C GLY A 55 -2.95 -21.07 -3.25
N PHE A 56 -3.26 -19.77 -3.19
CA PHE A 56 -2.24 -18.71 -3.10
C PHE A 56 -2.07 -18.28 -1.64
N ALA A 57 -0.84 -18.20 -1.16
CA ALA A 57 -0.59 -17.54 0.12
C ALA A 57 -0.65 -16.02 -0.08
N VAL A 58 -1.44 -15.33 0.74
CA VAL A 58 -1.66 -13.88 0.60
C VAL A 58 -1.27 -13.17 1.89
N TYR A 59 -0.51 -12.09 1.79
CA TYR A 59 -0.12 -11.25 2.92
C TYR A 59 -0.43 -9.78 2.63
N ALA A 60 -0.89 -9.05 3.64
CA ALA A 60 -1.16 -7.62 3.55
C ALA A 60 -0.60 -6.91 4.79
N PRO A 61 0.52 -6.15 4.66
CA PRO A 61 1.00 -5.29 5.71
C PRO A 61 0.15 -4.01 5.76
N ASP A 62 -0.04 -3.47 6.96
CA ASP A 62 -0.54 -2.12 7.16
C ASP A 62 0.65 -1.16 7.05
N HIS A 63 0.59 -0.17 6.17
CA HIS A 63 1.68 0.81 6.01
C HIS A 63 1.96 1.56 7.31
N HIS A 64 3.16 2.13 7.46
CA HIS A 64 3.45 3.07 8.54
C HIS A 64 2.34 4.15 8.63
N GLY A 65 1.85 4.40 9.85
CA GLY A 65 0.76 5.34 10.10
C GLY A 65 -0.64 4.86 9.68
N HIS A 66 -0.80 3.62 9.22
CA HIS A 66 -2.07 3.06 8.75
C HIS A 66 -2.48 1.82 9.54
N GLY A 67 -3.79 1.52 9.53
CA GLY A 67 -4.34 0.33 10.17
C GLY A 67 -3.87 0.16 11.62
N LEU A 68 -3.26 -0.99 11.89
CA LEU A 68 -2.70 -1.40 13.18
C LEU A 68 -1.20 -1.11 13.32
N SER A 69 -0.54 -0.59 12.28
CA SER A 69 0.88 -0.25 12.32
C SER A 69 1.12 1.05 13.08
N GLU A 70 2.31 1.16 13.68
CA GLU A 70 2.72 2.37 14.39
C GLU A 70 2.91 3.55 13.44
N GLY A 71 2.84 4.76 13.99
CA GLY A 71 3.09 6.00 13.26
C GLY A 71 1.99 7.04 13.41
N SER A 72 2.27 8.23 12.91
CA SER A 72 1.25 9.29 12.83
C SER A 72 0.19 8.90 11.79
N ARG A 73 -1.09 9.04 12.14
CA ARG A 73 -2.21 8.55 11.31
C ARG A 73 -2.16 9.09 9.88
N ALA A 74 -2.27 8.19 8.91
CA ALA A 74 -2.16 8.41 7.47
C ALA A 74 -0.84 9.03 6.99
N ASN A 75 0.20 9.06 7.83
CA ASN A 75 1.54 9.49 7.44
C ASN A 75 2.41 8.27 7.14
N ILE A 76 2.75 8.05 5.87
CA ILE A 76 3.62 6.95 5.43
C ILE A 76 5.11 7.15 5.73
N GLY A 77 5.52 8.30 6.27
CA GLY A 77 6.94 8.65 6.36
C GLY A 77 7.49 8.96 4.96
N THR A 78 8.48 8.20 4.47
CA THR A 78 9.02 8.33 3.10
C THR A 78 8.43 7.28 2.17
N MET A 79 8.36 7.59 0.86
CA MET A 79 8.07 6.56 -0.14
C MET A 79 9.14 5.47 -0.20
N ASP A 80 10.41 5.82 0.06
CA ASP A 80 11.49 4.83 0.15
C ASP A 80 11.28 3.88 1.34
N GLY A 81 10.90 4.41 2.50
CA GLY A 81 10.69 3.63 3.72
C GLY A 81 9.52 2.67 3.60
N VAL A 82 8.35 3.14 3.13
CA VAL A 82 7.20 2.25 2.92
C VAL A 82 7.47 1.21 1.81
N ALA A 83 8.27 1.53 0.80
CA ALA A 83 8.71 0.55 -0.20
C ALA A 83 9.71 -0.47 0.37
N ASP A 84 10.57 -0.06 1.31
CA ASP A 84 11.45 -0.99 2.04
C ASP A 84 10.62 -1.93 2.94
N ASP A 85 9.54 -1.42 3.55
CA ASP A 85 8.60 -2.23 4.34
C ASP A 85 7.86 -3.26 3.48
N VAL A 86 7.48 -2.91 2.25
CA VAL A 86 6.97 -3.89 1.25
C VAL A 86 8.01 -4.96 0.96
N GLY A 87 9.28 -4.59 0.82
CA GLY A 87 10.38 -5.53 0.64
C GLY A 87 10.56 -6.47 1.84
N SER A 88 10.43 -5.96 3.07
CA SER A 88 10.48 -6.75 4.30
C SER A 88 9.32 -7.75 4.39
N MET A 89 8.11 -7.33 4.03
CA MET A 89 6.96 -8.25 3.96
C MET A 89 7.14 -9.31 2.89
N LEU A 90 7.61 -8.95 1.68
CA LEU A 90 7.90 -9.91 0.62
C LEU A 90 8.95 -10.93 1.05
N ALA A 91 10.01 -10.48 1.74
CA ALA A 91 11.05 -11.35 2.27
C ALA A 91 10.53 -12.30 3.36
N GLU A 92 9.71 -11.81 4.29
CA GLU A 92 9.05 -12.64 5.32
C GLU A 92 8.15 -13.70 4.69
N ALA A 93 7.31 -13.30 3.73
CA ALA A 93 6.42 -14.22 3.05
C ALA A 93 7.17 -15.26 2.19
N THR A 94 8.29 -14.85 1.57
CA THR A 94 9.17 -15.76 0.80
C THR A 94 9.84 -16.79 1.71
N ARG A 95 10.24 -16.41 2.94
CA ARG A 95 10.78 -17.39 3.91
C ARG A 95 9.77 -18.47 4.30
N ARG A 96 8.49 -18.11 4.35
CA ARG A 96 7.39 -19.04 4.69
C ARG A 96 6.99 -19.94 3.53
N HIS A 97 7.08 -19.41 2.32
CA HIS A 97 6.67 -20.07 1.08
C HIS A 97 7.84 -20.05 0.09
N PRO A 98 8.91 -20.84 0.33
CA PRO A 98 10.05 -20.90 -0.58
C PRO A 98 9.65 -21.49 -1.94
N ASP A 99 10.39 -21.11 -2.99
CA ASP A 99 10.31 -21.69 -4.35
C ASP A 99 9.00 -21.50 -5.13
N VAL A 100 8.04 -20.73 -4.62
CA VAL A 100 6.80 -20.40 -5.35
C VAL A 100 6.92 -19.08 -6.12
N PRO A 101 6.19 -18.91 -7.24
CA PRO A 101 6.04 -17.62 -7.93
C PRO A 101 5.53 -16.52 -7.00
N ARG A 102 6.13 -15.33 -7.08
CA ARG A 102 5.88 -14.21 -6.16
C ARG A 102 5.23 -13.05 -6.91
N PHE A 103 4.17 -12.50 -6.37
CA PHE A 103 3.42 -11.39 -6.98
C PHE A 103 3.24 -10.24 -5.98
N LEU A 104 3.19 -9.02 -6.52
CA LEU A 104 2.72 -7.84 -5.79
C LEU A 104 1.38 -7.39 -6.37
N LEU A 105 0.41 -7.08 -5.51
CA LEU A 105 -0.85 -6.47 -5.88
C LEU A 105 -0.95 -5.09 -5.22
N GLY A 106 -0.76 -4.03 -5.97
CA GLY A 106 -0.83 -2.66 -5.48
C GLY A 106 -2.12 -1.96 -5.87
N HIS A 107 -2.82 -1.37 -4.90
CA HIS A 107 -4.04 -0.58 -5.13
C HIS A 107 -3.82 0.91 -4.85
N SER A 108 -4.27 1.79 -5.76
CA SER A 108 -4.19 3.26 -5.57
C SER A 108 -2.77 3.74 -5.20
N LEU A 109 -2.58 4.39 -4.05
CA LEU A 109 -1.25 4.74 -3.52
C LEU A 109 -0.34 3.51 -3.40
N GLY A 110 -0.88 2.37 -3.00
CA GLY A 110 -0.17 1.10 -2.96
C GLY A 110 0.36 0.67 -4.31
N GLY A 111 -0.35 0.99 -5.40
CA GLY A 111 0.15 0.79 -6.77
C GLY A 111 1.37 1.65 -7.09
N LEU A 112 1.37 2.91 -6.64
CA LEU A 112 2.54 3.80 -6.78
C LEU A 112 3.72 3.32 -5.91
N ILE A 113 3.45 2.85 -4.70
CA ILE A 113 4.47 2.22 -3.81
C ILE A 113 5.06 0.98 -4.48
N THR A 114 4.22 0.10 -5.04
CA THR A 114 4.65 -1.10 -5.76
C THR A 114 5.53 -0.74 -6.95
N LEU A 115 5.12 0.22 -7.78
CA LEU A 115 5.94 0.69 -8.90
C LEU A 115 7.27 1.29 -8.44
N HIS A 116 7.26 2.09 -7.37
CA HIS A 116 8.48 2.65 -6.79
C HIS A 116 9.43 1.57 -6.30
N TYR A 117 8.91 0.58 -5.59
CA TYR A 117 9.70 -0.56 -5.11
C TYR A 117 10.36 -1.32 -6.27
N VAL A 118 9.60 -1.73 -7.28
CA VAL A 118 10.13 -2.59 -8.36
C VAL A 118 11.03 -1.86 -9.36
N THR A 119 10.94 -0.52 -9.43
CA THR A 119 11.80 0.29 -10.31
C THR A 119 13.08 0.78 -9.64
N ARG A 120 13.21 0.65 -8.31
CA ARG A 120 14.44 1.00 -7.57
C ARG A 120 15.56 -0.01 -7.75
N ARG A 121 15.21 -1.30 -7.88
CA ARG A 121 16.17 -2.40 -8.01
C ARG A 121 15.49 -3.63 -8.63
N PRO A 122 16.24 -4.55 -9.25
CA PRO A 122 15.69 -5.83 -9.67
C PRO A 122 15.06 -6.56 -8.48
N VAL A 123 13.83 -7.03 -8.66
CA VAL A 123 13.12 -7.87 -7.71
C VAL A 123 12.62 -9.10 -8.47
N GLU A 124 12.90 -10.28 -7.93
CA GLU A 124 12.38 -11.53 -8.49
C GLU A 124 10.89 -11.66 -8.19
N LEU A 125 10.07 -11.27 -9.17
CA LEU A 125 8.63 -11.40 -9.17
C LEU A 125 8.18 -12.11 -10.44
N ALA A 126 7.17 -12.96 -10.31
CA ALA A 126 6.47 -13.54 -11.45
C ALA A 126 5.49 -12.54 -12.08
N GLY A 127 5.09 -11.49 -11.35
CA GLY A 127 4.29 -10.40 -11.90
C GLY A 127 3.90 -9.33 -10.90
N VAL A 128 3.41 -8.22 -11.43
CA VAL A 128 2.84 -7.10 -10.67
C VAL A 128 1.42 -6.84 -11.17
N VAL A 129 0.46 -6.75 -10.24
CA VAL A 129 -0.94 -6.43 -10.50
C VAL A 129 -1.23 -5.04 -9.94
N LEU A 130 -1.72 -4.13 -10.76
CA LEU A 130 -2.05 -2.76 -10.35
C LEU A 130 -3.56 -2.53 -10.46
N SER A 131 -4.18 -2.11 -9.36
CA SER A 131 -5.61 -1.81 -9.28
C SER A 131 -5.82 -0.32 -9.05
N GLY A 132 -6.27 0.41 -10.08
CA GLY A 132 -6.47 1.86 -10.03
C GLY A 132 -5.28 2.63 -9.45
N PRO A 133 -4.03 2.40 -9.91
CA PRO A 133 -2.85 3.00 -9.31
C PRO A 133 -2.92 4.53 -9.39
N ALA A 134 -2.38 5.23 -8.40
CA ALA A 134 -2.36 6.70 -8.32
C ALA A 134 -1.41 7.31 -9.36
N LEU A 135 -1.78 7.19 -10.65
CA LEU A 135 -1.03 7.61 -11.83
C LEU A 135 -1.68 8.79 -12.55
N ASP A 136 -2.53 9.55 -11.87
CA ASP A 136 -2.97 10.85 -12.36
C ASP A 136 -2.85 11.92 -11.27
N THR A 137 -1.88 12.80 -11.42
CA THR A 137 -1.74 14.03 -10.61
C THR A 137 -1.87 15.29 -11.46
N SER A 138 -2.47 15.18 -12.65
CA SER A 138 -2.63 16.28 -13.61
C SER A 138 -3.40 17.48 -13.02
N ALA A 139 -4.24 17.23 -12.02
CA ALA A 139 -4.96 18.25 -11.27
C ALA A 139 -4.08 19.09 -10.32
N VAL A 140 -2.83 18.70 -10.05
CA VAL A 140 -1.93 19.40 -9.11
C VAL A 140 -0.97 20.32 -9.85
N SER A 141 -1.19 21.62 -9.77
CA SER A 141 -0.36 22.66 -10.40
C SER A 141 1.09 22.68 -9.87
N ARG A 142 2.04 23.16 -10.68
CA ARG A 142 3.47 23.29 -10.30
C ARG A 142 3.69 24.12 -9.02
N ALA A 143 2.89 25.17 -8.81
CA ALA A 143 2.97 26.00 -7.61
C ALA A 143 2.56 25.23 -6.35
N GLN A 144 1.48 24.43 -6.43
CA GLN A 144 1.05 23.57 -5.32
C GLN A 144 2.10 22.51 -4.98
N ARG A 145 2.85 22.00 -5.97
CA ARG A 145 3.94 21.03 -5.76
C ARG A 145 5.11 21.64 -4.97
N ILE A 146 5.54 22.85 -5.36
CA ILE A 146 6.62 23.58 -4.66
C ILE A 146 6.18 23.91 -3.22
N LEU A 147 4.94 24.38 -3.06
CA LEU A 147 4.38 24.68 -1.74
C LEU A 147 4.31 23.42 -0.86
N ALA A 148 3.86 22.28 -1.41
CA ALA A 148 3.83 21.01 -0.70
C ALA A 148 5.24 20.56 -0.27
N ALA A 149 6.25 20.68 -1.12
CA ALA A 149 7.64 20.34 -0.78
C ALA A 149 8.23 21.24 0.32
N GLY A 150 7.84 22.52 0.36
CA GLY A 150 8.18 23.45 1.43
C GLY A 150 7.48 23.11 2.75
N LEU A 151 6.15 22.94 2.70
CA LEU A 151 5.33 22.61 3.86
C LEU A 151 5.71 21.26 4.48
N ASN A 152 6.13 20.27 3.68
CA ASN A 152 6.58 18.97 4.18
C ASN A 152 7.75 19.09 5.17
N ARG A 153 8.65 20.06 4.97
CA ARG A 153 9.81 20.26 5.86
C ARG A 153 9.44 20.90 7.20
N VAL A 154 8.33 21.64 7.26
CA VAL A 154 7.96 22.47 8.42
C VAL A 154 6.82 21.85 9.21
N VAL A 155 5.81 21.30 8.52
CA VAL A 155 4.57 20.77 9.11
C VAL A 155 4.14 19.45 8.47
N PRO A 156 4.96 18.39 8.54
CA PRO A 156 4.72 17.12 7.81
C PRO A 156 3.40 16.43 8.20
N ASN A 157 2.93 16.58 9.43
CA ASN A 157 1.70 15.98 9.95
C ASN A 157 0.45 16.85 9.76
N PHE A 158 0.58 18.06 9.20
CA PHE A 158 -0.58 18.92 8.99
C PHE A 158 -1.48 18.35 7.90
N GLY A 159 -2.78 18.30 8.14
CA GLY A 159 -3.71 17.74 7.20
C GLY A 159 -4.10 18.73 6.10
N ALA A 160 -3.84 18.39 4.84
CA ALA A 160 -4.05 19.28 3.69
C ALA A 160 -5.29 18.96 2.86
N LEU A 161 -5.58 17.69 2.58
CA LEU A 161 -6.68 17.26 1.72
C LEU A 161 -7.51 16.20 2.43
N ARG A 162 -8.84 16.19 2.26
CA ARG A 162 -9.69 15.11 2.79
C ARG A 162 -10.19 14.27 1.62
N LEU A 163 -10.06 12.95 1.73
CA LEU A 163 -10.67 12.04 0.76
C LEU A 163 -12.18 11.98 1.00
N SER A 164 -12.97 12.03 -0.07
CA SER A 164 -14.40 11.76 0.02
C SER A 164 -14.64 10.26 0.02
N SER A 165 -15.38 9.75 0.99
CA SER A 165 -15.75 8.32 1.06
C SER A 165 -16.56 7.88 -0.17
N SER A 166 -17.30 8.80 -0.81
CA SER A 166 -18.03 8.55 -2.07
C SER A 166 -17.15 8.18 -3.24
N ASP A 167 -15.85 8.53 -3.19
CA ASP A 167 -14.91 8.27 -4.28
C ASP A 167 -14.27 6.88 -4.15
N VAL A 168 -14.51 6.18 -3.03
CA VAL A 168 -13.95 4.85 -2.74
C VAL A 168 -14.69 3.74 -3.47
N SER A 169 -16.02 3.83 -3.58
CA SER A 169 -16.84 2.82 -4.26
C SER A 169 -18.17 3.40 -4.74
N ARG A 170 -18.72 2.82 -5.82
CA ARG A 170 -20.09 3.09 -6.28
C ARG A 170 -21.14 2.30 -5.49
N ASP A 171 -20.71 1.28 -4.76
CA ASP A 171 -21.58 0.47 -3.90
C ASP A 171 -21.76 1.16 -2.54
N PRO A 172 -22.99 1.59 -2.17
CA PRO A 172 -23.26 2.24 -0.89
C PRO A 172 -22.88 1.39 0.32
N ALA A 173 -22.99 0.05 0.24
CA ALA A 173 -22.63 -0.83 1.35
C ALA A 173 -21.11 -0.78 1.60
N VAL A 174 -20.30 -0.79 0.54
CA VAL A 174 -18.84 -0.67 0.63
C VAL A 174 -18.41 0.70 1.17
N VAL A 175 -19.12 1.77 0.80
CA VAL A 175 -18.89 3.12 1.35
C VAL A 175 -19.24 3.17 2.83
N GLN A 176 -20.37 2.57 3.24
CA GLN A 176 -20.78 2.52 4.63
C GLN A 176 -19.79 1.71 5.49
N ASP A 177 -19.34 0.56 5.00
CA ASP A 177 -18.30 -0.24 5.65
C ASP A 177 -16.99 0.56 5.78
N TYR A 178 -16.60 1.30 4.74
CA TYR A 178 -15.43 2.19 4.80
C TYR A 178 -15.57 3.28 5.88
N ASP A 179 -16.75 3.90 5.96
CA ASP A 179 -17.02 4.99 6.91
C ASP A 179 -17.11 4.52 8.37
N ASN A 180 -17.56 3.29 8.59
CA ASN A 180 -17.71 2.69 9.92
C ASN A 180 -16.43 2.03 10.44
N ASP A 181 -15.45 1.78 9.57
CA ASP A 181 -14.19 1.15 9.96
C ASP A 181 -13.26 2.15 10.71
N PRO A 182 -12.98 1.91 12.00
CA PRO A 182 -12.13 2.82 12.78
C PRO A 182 -10.65 2.78 12.36
N LEU A 183 -10.22 1.77 11.61
CA LEU A 183 -8.86 1.66 11.10
C LEU A 183 -8.65 2.49 9.82
N ASN A 184 -9.70 2.95 9.17
CA ASN A 184 -9.61 3.93 8.09
C ASN A 184 -9.38 5.34 8.65
N TYR A 185 -8.50 6.09 8.00
CA TYR A 185 -8.26 7.48 8.35
C TYR A 185 -9.16 8.41 7.53
N ARG A 186 -10.13 9.04 8.19
CA ARG A 186 -11.11 9.94 7.54
C ARG A 186 -10.80 11.43 7.72
N GLY A 187 -9.64 11.74 8.29
CA GLY A 187 -9.15 13.10 8.50
C GLY A 187 -8.54 13.70 7.25
N LYS A 188 -7.90 14.86 7.42
CA LYS A 188 -7.15 15.49 6.33
C LYS A 188 -5.78 14.81 6.21
N ILE A 189 -5.49 14.25 5.03
CA ILE A 189 -4.25 13.57 4.69
C ILE A 189 -3.03 14.47 5.00
N PRO A 190 -2.03 13.94 5.73
CA PRO A 190 -0.80 14.67 6.04
C PRO A 190 -0.06 15.18 4.80
N VAL A 191 0.49 16.40 4.89
CA VAL A 191 1.35 16.99 3.84
C VAL A 191 2.45 16.02 3.43
N ARG A 192 3.05 15.31 4.41
CA ARG A 192 4.14 14.36 4.15
C ARG A 192 3.78 13.33 3.09
N THR A 193 2.65 12.66 3.26
CA THR A 193 2.22 11.59 2.36
C THR A 193 1.87 12.12 0.97
N LEU A 194 1.23 13.28 0.89
CA LEU A 194 0.94 13.91 -0.41
C LEU A 194 2.22 14.32 -1.14
N ALA A 195 3.17 14.95 -0.44
CA ALA A 195 4.42 15.41 -1.03
C ALA A 195 5.27 14.24 -1.56
N GLU A 196 5.37 13.16 -0.78
CA GLU A 196 6.11 11.95 -1.16
C GLU A 196 5.46 11.23 -2.35
N ALA A 197 4.14 11.10 -2.36
CA ALA A 197 3.42 10.51 -3.49
C ALA A 197 3.61 11.33 -4.78
N ILE A 198 3.51 12.66 -4.72
CA ILE A 198 3.75 13.54 -5.87
C ILE A 198 5.20 13.41 -6.38
N ALA A 199 6.19 13.41 -5.48
CA ALA A 199 7.60 13.32 -5.86
C ALA A 199 7.91 12.00 -6.58
N VAL A 200 7.35 10.89 -6.12
CA VAL A 200 7.53 9.59 -6.77
C VAL A 200 6.75 9.48 -8.08
N TYR A 201 5.52 10.00 -8.12
CA TYR A 201 4.75 10.10 -9.35
C TYR A 201 5.57 10.77 -10.46
N ASP A 202 6.16 11.93 -10.17
CA ASP A 202 6.94 12.72 -11.14
C ASP A 202 8.18 12.00 -11.65
N LYS A 203 8.72 11.08 -10.83
CA LYS A 203 9.88 10.27 -11.18
C LYS A 203 9.51 9.05 -12.03
N ILE A 204 8.39 8.40 -11.74
CA ILE A 204 8.02 7.09 -12.30
C ILE A 204 7.14 7.21 -13.53
N VAL A 205 6.10 8.03 -13.49
CA VAL A 205 5.08 8.07 -14.55
C VAL A 205 5.67 8.39 -15.93
N PRO A 206 6.61 9.36 -16.07
CA PRO A 206 7.25 9.63 -17.36
C PRO A 206 8.05 8.44 -17.92
N ARG A 207 8.44 7.49 -17.06
CA ARG A 207 9.28 6.34 -17.41
C ARG A 207 8.49 5.05 -17.60
N LEU A 208 7.18 5.04 -17.34
CA LEU A 208 6.33 3.85 -17.52
C LEU A 208 6.42 3.23 -18.93
N PRO A 209 6.50 4.01 -20.04
CA PRO A 209 6.66 3.43 -21.37
C PRO A 209 7.98 2.65 -21.57
N ASP A 210 8.99 2.91 -20.74
CA ASP A 210 10.30 2.27 -20.81
C ASP A 210 10.41 1.04 -19.91
N LEU A 211 9.42 0.79 -19.05
CA LEU A 211 9.36 -0.41 -18.20
C LEU A 211 8.91 -1.58 -19.07
N ARG A 212 9.86 -2.45 -19.41
CA ARG A 212 9.63 -3.73 -20.11
C ARG A 212 9.48 -4.87 -19.12
#